data_AF-A0A8X6Q4K5-F1
#
_entry.id   AF-A0A8X6Q4K5-F1
#
_cell.length_a   1.000
_cell.length_b   1.000
_cell.length_c   1.000
_cell.angle_alpha   90.00
_cell.angle_beta   90.00
_cell.angle_gamma   90.00
#
_symmetry.space_group_name_H-M   'P 1'
#
loop_
_entity.id
_entity.type
_entity.pdbx_description
1 polymer ?
#
loop_
_entity_poly.entity_id
_entity_poly.type
_entity_poly.pdbx_seq_one_letter_code
_entity_poly.pdbx_strand_id
1 'polypeptide(L)'
;MKGILICFLLTCVVLVSADYCGSLESCGEDQCCSGGFYHRYCRPFADDGMPCEQPNRAGKYSVSCPCKEGLICSVISRCQKA
;
A
#
# COMPACT_ATOMS: atom_id res chain seq x y z
N MET A 1 30.79 -22.93 -6.43
CA MET A 1 30.32 -21.57 -6.07
C MET A 1 29.34 -20.98 -7.12
N LYS A 2 28.57 -21.80 -7.84
CA LYS A 2 27.59 -21.33 -8.86
C LYS A 2 26.13 -21.52 -8.43
N GLY A 3 25.87 -22.38 -7.45
CA GLY A 3 24.51 -22.66 -6.96
C GLY A 3 23.96 -21.67 -5.93
N ILE A 4 24.83 -20.93 -5.22
CA ILE A 4 24.39 -19.96 -4.19
C ILE A 4 23.75 -18.72 -4.82
N LEU A 5 24.23 -18.30 -6.00
CA LEU A 5 23.67 -17.15 -6.72
C LEU A 5 22.24 -17.40 -7.23
N ILE A 6 21.88 -18.65 -7.51
CA ILE A 6 20.57 -19.01 -8.07
C ILE A 6 19.48 -18.95 -6.98
N CYS A 7 19.81 -19.31 -5.74
CA CYS A 7 18.86 -19.24 -4.62
C CYS A 7 18.46 -17.80 -4.26
N PHE A 8 19.35 -16.81 -4.45
CA PHE A 8 19.05 -15.41 -4.14
C PHE A 8 18.13 -14.72 -5.16
N LEU A 9 18.10 -15.20 -6.40
CA LEU A 9 17.26 -14.62 -7.45
C LEU A 9 15.80 -15.11 -7.36
N LEU A 10 15.56 -16.29 -6.78
CA LEU A 10 14.22 -16.88 -6.65
C LEU A 10 13.39 -16.33 -5.48
N THR A 11 14.02 -15.74 -4.46
CA THR A 11 13.30 -15.15 -3.32
C THR A 11 12.75 -13.75 -3.60
N CYS A 12 13.17 -13.09 -4.68
CA CYS A 12 12.68 -11.77 -5.07
C CYS A 12 11.31 -11.79 -5.79
N VAL A 13 10.73 -12.97 -6.05
CA VAL A 13 9.35 -13.08 -6.54
C VAL A 13 8.41 -12.96 -5.34
N VAL A 14 8.47 -11.82 -4.65
CA VAL A 14 7.48 -11.46 -3.63
C VAL A 14 6.22 -11.08 -4.41
N LEU A 15 5.36 -12.08 -4.56
CA LEU A 15 3.90 -11.99 -4.64
C LEU A 15 3.36 -10.56 -4.69
N VAL A 16 3.23 -10.01 -5.90
CA VAL A 16 2.24 -8.96 -6.16
C VAL A 16 0.88 -9.68 -6.29
N SER A 17 0.41 -10.26 -5.19
CA SER A 17 -0.99 -10.65 -5.08
C SER A 17 -1.78 -9.36 -4.80
N ALA A 18 -2.55 -8.92 -5.79
CA ALA A 18 -3.54 -7.87 -5.57
C ALA A 18 -4.67 -8.46 -4.72
N ASP A 19 -4.44 -8.57 -3.42
CA ASP A 19 -5.41 -9.15 -2.50
C ASP A 19 -6.64 -8.25 -2.43
N TYR A 20 -7.80 -8.82 -2.72
CA TYR A 20 -9.07 -8.11 -2.59
C TYR A 20 -9.35 -7.84 -1.13
N CYS A 21 -9.83 -6.63 -0.82
CA CYS A 21 -10.12 -6.22 0.56
C CYS A 21 -11.51 -5.58 0.66
N GLY A 22 -12.06 -5.46 1.87
CA GLY A 22 -13.36 -4.81 2.03
C GLY A 22 -14.08 -5.05 3.36
N SER A 23 -14.96 -6.04 3.39
CA SER A 23 -15.93 -6.21 4.48
C SER A 23 -15.39 -7.01 5.67
N LEU A 24 -14.43 -7.91 5.44
CA LEU A 24 -13.93 -8.86 6.44
C LEU A 24 -12.39 -8.96 6.46
N GLU A 25 -11.74 -8.81 5.31
CA GLU A 25 -10.29 -8.93 5.17
C GLU A 25 -9.57 -7.65 5.61
N SER A 26 -8.62 -7.79 6.54
CA SER A 26 -7.65 -6.76 6.91
C SER A 26 -6.39 -6.91 6.06
N CYS A 27 -5.98 -5.84 5.38
CA CYS A 27 -4.68 -5.80 4.70
C CYS A 27 -3.53 -5.91 5.70
N GLY A 28 -2.34 -6.30 5.21
CA GLY A 28 -1.14 -6.40 6.06
C GLY A 28 -0.71 -5.07 6.69
N GLU A 29 0.26 -5.13 7.61
CA GLU A 29 0.68 -3.98 8.44
C GLU A 29 1.15 -2.75 7.64
N ASP A 30 1.72 -2.95 6.45
CA ASP A 30 2.20 -1.87 5.56
C ASP A 30 1.27 -1.55 4.38
N GLN A 31 0.00 -1.96 4.49
CA GLN A 31 -0.97 -1.84 3.43
C GLN A 31 -2.28 -1.21 3.89
N CYS A 32 -2.99 -0.61 2.95
CA CYS A 32 -4.33 -0.11 3.13
C CYS A 32 -5.28 -0.73 2.11
N CYS A 33 -6.57 -0.77 2.46
CA CYS A 33 -7.61 -1.15 1.52
C CYS A 33 -8.08 0.07 0.71
N SER A 34 -7.75 0.11 -0.58
CA SER A 34 -8.13 1.23 -1.46
C SER A 34 -8.77 0.79 -2.77
N GLY A 35 -9.75 1.58 -3.23
CA GLY A 35 -10.40 1.43 -4.53
C GLY A 35 -11.90 1.71 -4.50
N GLY A 36 -12.52 1.61 -5.68
CA GLY A 36 -13.96 1.78 -5.83
C GLY A 36 -14.77 0.72 -5.07
N PHE A 37 -16.06 0.99 -4.83
CA PHE A 37 -16.95 0.14 -4.00
C PHE A 37 -16.89 -1.37 -4.31
N TYR A 38 -16.79 -1.74 -5.59
CA TYR A 38 -16.78 -3.14 -6.04
C TYR A 38 -15.37 -3.67 -6.37
N HIS A 39 -14.34 -2.82 -6.34
CA HIS A 39 -12.98 -3.14 -6.80
C HIS A 39 -11.95 -2.53 -5.85
N ARG A 40 -11.88 -3.10 -4.64
CA ARG A 40 -10.90 -2.70 -3.63
C ARG A 40 -9.81 -3.74 -3.50
N TYR A 41 -8.59 -3.24 -3.33
CA TYR A 41 -7.39 -4.06 -3.23
C TYR A 41 -6.52 -3.54 -2.09
N CYS A 42 -5.80 -4.45 -1.47
CA CYS A 42 -4.70 -4.10 -0.59
C CYS A 42 -3.59 -3.45 -1.43
N ARG A 43 -3.23 -2.23 -1.06
CA ARG A 43 -2.16 -1.47 -1.69
C ARG A 43 -1.18 -0.99 -0.62
N PRO A 44 0.10 -0.84 -0.95
CA PRO A 44 1.05 -0.25 -0.01
C PRO A 44 0.63 1.18 0.33
N PHE A 45 1.02 1.63 1.53
CA PHE A 45 0.96 3.05 1.87
C PHE A 45 1.76 3.90 0.88
N ALA A 46 1.32 5.14 0.67
CA ALA A 46 1.85 6.04 -0.34
C ALA A 46 3.24 6.58 0.05
N ASP A 47 4.17 6.51 -0.91
CA ASP A 47 5.52 7.07 -0.81
C ASP A 47 5.54 8.59 -1.02
N ASP A 48 6.69 9.22 -0.76
CA ASP A 48 6.92 10.65 -0.98
C ASP A 48 6.52 11.09 -2.40
N GLY A 49 5.78 12.19 -2.51
CA GLY A 49 5.27 12.73 -3.77
C GLY A 49 4.06 12.00 -4.38
N MET A 50 3.66 10.84 -3.87
CA MET A 50 2.50 10.08 -4.36
C MET A 50 1.17 10.67 -3.88
N PRO A 51 0.07 10.45 -4.63
CA PRO A 51 -1.27 10.82 -4.18
C PRO A 51 -1.65 10.14 -2.87
N CYS A 52 -2.31 10.86 -1.97
CA CYS A 52 -2.74 10.35 -0.67
C CYS A 52 -4.16 10.76 -0.32
N GLU A 53 -4.81 9.92 0.50
CA GLU A 53 -6.00 10.29 1.27
C GLU A 53 -5.66 10.44 2.74
N GLN A 54 -6.40 11.31 3.43
CA GLN A 54 -6.25 11.46 4.88
C GLN A 54 -6.70 10.17 5.60
N PRO A 55 -5.98 9.74 6.65
CA PRO A 55 -6.38 8.59 7.46
C PRO A 55 -7.80 8.75 7.99
N ASN A 56 -8.61 7.70 7.91
CA ASN A 56 -9.97 7.69 8.42
C ASN A 56 -10.23 6.48 9.32
N ARG A 57 -11.24 6.61 10.21
CA ARG A 57 -11.58 5.57 11.20
C ARG A 57 -12.09 4.27 10.57
N ALA A 58 -12.54 4.30 9.32
CA ALA A 58 -13.07 3.12 8.65
C ALA A 58 -11.97 2.29 7.99
N GLY A 59 -10.74 2.80 7.87
CA GLY A 59 -9.62 2.11 7.20
C GLY A 59 -9.89 1.81 5.72
N LYS A 60 -10.81 2.56 5.09
CA LYS A 60 -11.26 2.35 3.71
C LYS A 60 -10.99 3.61 2.90
N TYR A 61 -10.30 3.44 1.78
CA TYR A 61 -9.86 4.53 0.93
C TYR A 61 -10.42 4.36 -0.50
N SER A 62 -10.67 5.46 -1.18
CA SER A 62 -11.43 5.46 -2.45
C SER A 62 -10.51 5.62 -3.67
N VAL A 63 -9.48 6.45 -3.52
CA VAL A 63 -8.55 6.95 -4.53
C VAL A 63 -7.14 6.45 -4.25
N SER A 64 -6.62 6.60 -3.02
CA SER A 64 -5.29 6.13 -2.67
C SER A 64 -5.10 5.88 -1.17
N CYS A 65 -4.05 5.14 -0.83
CA CYS A 65 -3.69 4.92 0.57
C CYS A 65 -3.16 6.19 1.25
N PRO A 66 -3.23 6.24 2.59
CA PRO A 66 -2.48 7.20 3.37
C PRO A 66 -0.98 7.11 3.11
N CYS A 67 -0.26 8.16 3.49
CA CYS A 67 1.19 8.16 3.42
C CYS A 67 1.82 7.16 4.38
N LYS A 68 3.01 6.66 4.02
CA LYS A 68 3.86 5.91 4.93
C LYS A 68 4.20 6.73 6.18
N GLU A 69 4.59 6.03 7.24
CA GLU A 69 5.02 6.64 8.49
C GLU A 69 6.12 7.69 8.25
N GLY A 70 6.03 8.82 8.96
CA GLY A 70 6.96 9.95 8.82
C GLY A 70 6.64 10.91 7.67
N LEU A 71 5.62 10.63 6.86
CA LEU A 71 5.11 11.54 5.83
C LEU A 71 3.73 12.07 6.21
N ILE A 72 3.43 13.29 5.78
CA ILE A 72 2.11 13.90 5.92
C ILE A 72 1.41 13.98 4.58
N CYS A 73 0.09 13.74 4.60
CA CYS A 73 -0.75 14.01 3.44
C CYS A 73 -1.09 15.50 3.37
N SER A 74 -0.46 16.20 2.44
CA SER A 74 -0.60 17.65 2.27
C SER A 74 -1.98 18.07 1.77
N VAL A 75 -2.25 19.38 1.79
CA VAL A 75 -3.50 19.96 1.26
C VAL A 75 -3.70 19.76 -0.25
N ILE A 76 -2.62 19.45 -0.99
CA ILE A 76 -2.68 19.09 -2.41
C ILE A 76 -2.84 17.58 -2.64
N SER A 77 -3.22 16.83 -1.59
CA SER A 77 -3.39 15.37 -1.61
C SER A 77 -2.15 14.62 -2.09
N ARG A 78 -0.96 15.08 -1.65
CA ARG A 78 0.31 14.39 -1.89
C ARG A 78 1.11 14.20 -0.61
N CYS A 79 1.81 13.07 -0.52
CA CYS A 79 2.74 12.79 0.56
C CYS A 79 3.97 13.68 0.47
N GLN A 80 4.39 14.22 1.61
CA GLN A 80 5.63 14.97 1.76
C GLN A 80 6.16 14.80 3.19
N LYS A 81 7.44 15.06 3.41
CA LYS A 81 8.02 15.08 4.76
C LYS A 81 7.32 16.14 5.63
N ALA A 82 7.03 15.76 6.87
CA ALA A 82 6.45 16.62 7.90
C ALA A 82 7.38 17.80 8.25
#